data_AF-A0A9N8HGJ3-F1
#
_entry.id   AF-A0A9N8HGJ3-F1
#
_cell.length_a   1.000
_cell.length_b   1.000
_cell.length_c   1.000
_cell.angle_alpha   90.00
_cell.angle_beta   90.00
_cell.angle_gamma   90.00
#
_symmetry.space_group_name_H-M   'P 1'
#
loop_
_entity.id
_entity.type
_entity.pdbx_description
1 polymer ?
#
loop_
_entity_poly.entity_id
_entity_poly.type
_entity_poly.pdbx_seq_one_letter_code
_entity_poly.pdbx_strand_id
1 'polypeptide(L)'
;MSTPIGTGGNKLAQLTATTLLLITCQPTTSFVPQGHYHQGLLPIRRQTDPTRYNNNQRVSGANSSFGYLSDYHPSARTVLSLSTPLSDSEKTTPQKSDSSLINGYTLCWIATVTSWTAVANTALSRHPTPALQAAISIRHNCFTIAQALAFPIPIVTATFLALQQPANGDGSDTPKRQHLGMAMACLWTAAGVWWGPTFSVGYDLFSAYPMIRYGAPTVFSLVAFFCLAKYWKQQQQSDTDSSSSSIPQVASRMVHGCIQSFYALLNPSSSNASSSQQKEKTRAYALVTKGLFLLAILPQLVGFPTATIPTLLGKRLSRLASGFTLLGSVVAYCLFDEAASKEEESSTMKTLRRGLGLGAALHIALVWAKIIGFDGGGLLLPGRGLWKDYPSLVNASGAATALMMLTYSLIVFVCFSSSY
;
A
#
# COMPACT_ATOMS: atom_id res chain seq x y z
N MET A 1 41.14 23.94 2.03
CA MET A 1 39.86 24.55 1.61
C MET A 1 39.03 23.47 0.95
N SER A 2 38.11 22.89 1.71
CA SER A 2 37.21 21.80 1.31
C SER A 2 35.83 22.40 0.98
N THR A 3 35.37 22.23 -0.25
CA THR A 3 34.03 22.62 -0.70
C THR A 3 32.99 21.59 -0.23
N PRO A 4 31.81 22.02 0.28
CA PRO A 4 30.79 21.09 0.74
C PRO A 4 29.97 20.54 -0.44
N ILE A 5 29.72 19.23 -0.41
CA ILE A 5 28.83 18.52 -1.33
C ILE A 5 27.38 18.84 -0.92
N GLY A 6 26.72 19.71 -1.67
CA GLY A 6 25.35 20.16 -1.42
C GLY A 6 24.28 19.39 -2.19
N THR A 7 23.32 18.82 -1.45
CA THR A 7 21.88 18.75 -1.76
C THR A 7 21.44 18.25 -3.15
N GLY A 8 21.54 16.95 -3.41
CA GLY A 8 20.92 16.29 -4.57
C GLY A 8 19.42 15.97 -4.43
N GLY A 9 18.86 16.04 -3.21
CA GLY A 9 17.49 15.57 -2.92
C GLY A 9 16.35 16.41 -3.54
N ASN A 10 16.54 17.73 -3.71
CA ASN A 10 15.47 18.61 -4.19
C ASN A 10 15.20 18.48 -5.70
N LYS A 11 16.20 18.06 -6.48
CA LYS A 11 16.06 17.93 -7.94
C LYS A 11 15.21 16.71 -8.32
N LEU A 12 15.25 15.63 -7.54
CA LEU A 12 14.45 14.43 -7.81
C LEU A 12 12.96 14.67 -7.53
N ALA A 13 12.63 15.39 -6.46
CA ALA A 13 11.27 15.79 -6.15
C ALA A 13 10.68 16.74 -7.22
N GLN A 14 11.50 17.70 -7.70
CA GLN A 14 11.11 18.55 -8.83
C GLN A 14 10.92 17.74 -10.12
N LEU A 15 11.84 16.83 -10.48
CA LEU A 15 11.70 16.02 -11.70
C LEU A 15 10.45 15.13 -11.66
N THR A 16 10.12 14.58 -10.50
CA THR A 16 8.92 13.75 -10.31
C THR A 16 7.65 14.59 -10.44
N ALA A 17 7.63 15.80 -9.88
CA ALA A 17 6.52 16.74 -10.02
C ALA A 17 6.34 17.23 -11.46
N THR A 18 7.42 17.55 -12.17
CA THR A 18 7.37 18.01 -13.57
C THR A 18 6.96 16.88 -14.52
N THR A 19 7.40 15.66 -14.27
CA THR A 19 7.00 14.48 -15.06
C THR A 19 5.53 14.13 -14.82
N LEU A 20 5.04 14.24 -13.58
CA LEU A 20 3.61 14.09 -13.29
C LEU A 20 2.78 15.15 -14.04
N LEU A 21 3.23 16.41 -14.04
CA LEU A 21 2.51 17.51 -14.70
C LEU A 21 2.44 17.33 -16.21
N LEU A 22 3.54 16.89 -16.84
CA LEU A 22 3.60 16.64 -18.29
C LEU A 22 2.73 15.45 -18.74
N ILE A 23 2.59 14.41 -17.90
CA ILE A 23 1.72 13.26 -18.20
C ILE A 23 0.23 13.60 -18.00
N THR A 24 -0.11 14.47 -17.03
CA THR A 24 -1.51 14.85 -16.78
C THR A 24 -2.05 15.92 -17.73
N CYS A 25 -1.19 16.64 -18.46
CA CYS A 25 -1.59 17.77 -19.29
C CYS A 25 -1.65 17.48 -20.80
N GLN A 26 -1.45 16.24 -21.26
CA GLN A 26 -1.74 15.93 -22.67
C GLN A 26 -3.27 15.85 -22.90
N PRO A 27 -3.86 16.74 -23.72
CA PRO A 27 -5.25 16.63 -24.09
C PRO A 27 -5.41 15.40 -24.98
N THR A 28 -6.15 14.39 -24.51
CA THR A 28 -6.57 13.25 -25.35
C THR A 28 -7.71 13.70 -26.27
N THR A 29 -7.41 14.58 -27.23
CA THR A 29 -8.29 14.89 -28.36
C THR A 29 -8.16 13.80 -29.41
N SER A 30 -8.59 12.58 -29.10
CA SER A 30 -8.94 11.59 -30.11
C SER A 30 -10.45 11.41 -30.09
N PHE A 31 -11.10 12.13 -31.01
CA PHE A 31 -12.51 12.01 -31.30
C PHE A 31 -12.74 10.60 -31.87
N VAL A 32 -13.23 9.68 -31.05
CA VAL A 32 -13.65 8.35 -31.53
C VAL A 32 -15.07 8.49 -32.08
N PRO A 33 -15.34 8.13 -33.35
CA PRO A 33 -16.69 8.19 -33.88
C PRO A 33 -17.60 7.25 -33.09
N GLN A 34 -18.76 7.75 -32.67
CA GLN A 34 -19.79 6.95 -32.02
C GLN A 34 -20.30 5.89 -32.99
N GLY A 35 -19.86 4.64 -32.81
CA GLY A 35 -20.52 3.49 -33.41
C GLY A 35 -21.88 3.29 -32.76
N HIS A 36 -22.94 3.28 -33.59
CA HIS A 36 -24.29 2.92 -33.18
C HIS A 36 -24.33 1.47 -32.67
N TYR A 37 -24.37 1.28 -31.35
CA TYR A 37 -24.74 0.01 -30.76
C TYR A 37 -26.25 -0.11 -30.71
N HIS A 38 -26.81 -1.01 -31.52
CA HIS A 38 -28.18 -1.49 -31.40
C HIS A 38 -28.40 -2.07 -29.99
N GLN A 39 -29.27 -1.44 -29.20
CA GLN A 39 -29.76 -1.99 -27.95
C GLN A 39 -30.72 -3.16 -28.25
N GLY A 40 -30.20 -4.38 -28.17
CA GLY A 40 -31.01 -5.58 -27.99
C GLY A 40 -31.53 -5.62 -26.55
N LEU A 41 -32.78 -5.22 -26.35
CA LEU A 41 -33.53 -5.42 -25.11
C LEU A 41 -33.74 -6.92 -24.88
N LEU A 42 -32.91 -7.54 -24.03
CA LEU A 42 -33.24 -8.83 -23.42
C LEU A 42 -33.97 -8.59 -22.09
N PRO A 43 -35.15 -9.22 -21.86
CA PRO A 43 -35.91 -9.02 -20.64
C PRO A 43 -35.22 -9.73 -19.47
N ILE A 44 -34.87 -8.95 -18.44
CA ILE A 44 -34.41 -9.47 -17.15
C ILE A 44 -35.61 -10.13 -16.46
N ARG A 45 -35.61 -11.46 -16.43
CA ARG A 45 -36.56 -12.28 -15.68
C ARG A 45 -36.27 -12.09 -14.18
N ARG A 46 -37.16 -11.41 -13.46
CA ARG A 46 -37.23 -11.45 -11.99
C ARG A 46 -37.53 -12.88 -11.57
N GLN A 47 -36.63 -13.49 -10.82
CA GLN A 47 -36.91 -14.73 -10.10
C GLN A 47 -36.98 -14.39 -8.61
N THR A 48 -38.21 -14.18 -8.16
CA THR A 48 -38.60 -14.24 -6.74
C THR A 48 -39.20 -15.61 -6.51
N ASP A 49 -38.65 -16.37 -5.56
CA ASP A 49 -39.43 -17.36 -4.84
C ASP A 49 -38.90 -17.51 -3.40
N PRO A 50 -39.73 -17.28 -2.38
CA PRO A 50 -39.45 -17.64 -1.00
C PRO A 50 -40.12 -18.97 -0.62
N THR A 51 -39.61 -19.57 0.46
CA THR A 51 -40.17 -20.67 1.28
C THR A 51 -39.89 -22.12 0.86
N ARG A 52 -39.12 -22.84 1.71
CA ARG A 52 -39.68 -23.96 2.49
C ARG A 52 -38.77 -24.43 3.63
N TYR A 53 -39.45 -24.77 4.71
CA TYR A 53 -39.02 -25.23 6.03
C TYR A 53 -38.80 -26.76 6.07
N ASN A 54 -38.01 -27.20 7.07
CA ASN A 54 -37.88 -28.56 7.68
C ASN A 54 -37.31 -29.68 6.79
N ASN A 55 -36.53 -30.66 7.29
CA ASN A 55 -36.47 -31.23 8.63
C ASN A 55 -35.11 -31.95 8.87
N ASN A 56 -34.72 -32.01 10.14
CA ASN A 56 -33.85 -32.96 10.83
C ASN A 56 -33.21 -34.12 10.04
N GLN A 57 -31.88 -34.29 10.18
CA GLN A 57 -31.34 -35.59 10.56
C GLN A 57 -30.03 -35.46 11.36
N ARG A 58 -30.02 -36.22 12.45
CA ARG A 58 -29.03 -36.35 13.51
C ARG A 58 -28.16 -37.55 13.15
N VAL A 59 -26.83 -37.39 13.07
CA VAL A 59 -25.89 -38.51 13.27
C VAL A 59 -24.69 -38.01 14.06
N SER A 60 -24.41 -38.80 15.09
CA SER A 60 -23.41 -38.67 16.13
C SER A 60 -21.98 -38.87 15.64
N GLY A 61 -21.03 -38.35 16.43
CA GLY A 61 -19.75 -39.01 16.66
C GLY A 61 -18.55 -38.41 15.94
N ALA A 62 -17.70 -37.70 16.68
CA ALA A 62 -16.34 -38.16 16.96
C ALA A 62 -15.59 -37.07 17.74
N ASN A 63 -15.20 -37.44 18.95
CA ASN A 63 -14.21 -36.74 19.75
C ASN A 63 -12.93 -36.53 18.94
N SER A 64 -12.40 -35.30 18.96
CA SER A 64 -10.96 -35.11 18.89
C SER A 64 -10.57 -33.96 19.82
N SER A 65 -9.98 -34.38 20.94
CA SER A 65 -9.35 -33.55 21.94
C SER A 65 -8.20 -32.77 21.30
N PHE A 66 -8.32 -31.44 21.22
CA PHE A 66 -7.17 -30.58 20.97
C PHE A 66 -6.47 -30.34 22.31
N GLY A 67 -5.39 -31.10 22.53
CA GLY A 67 -4.46 -30.87 23.62
C GLY A 67 -3.73 -29.54 23.43
N TYR A 68 -3.95 -28.59 24.33
CA TYR A 68 -3.05 -27.46 24.53
C TYR A 68 -1.84 -27.96 25.34
N LEU A 69 -0.77 -28.36 24.64
CA LEU A 69 0.59 -28.36 25.18
C LEU A 69 1.09 -26.91 25.07
N SER A 70 1.35 -26.23 26.19
CA SER A 70 2.56 -26.31 27.01
C SER A 70 3.57 -25.23 26.61
N ASP A 71 3.54 -24.14 27.39
CA ASP A 71 4.67 -23.34 27.86
C ASP A 71 5.95 -23.36 27.01
N TYR A 72 6.11 -22.32 26.19
CA TYR A 72 7.41 -21.94 25.64
C TYR A 72 8.00 -20.82 26.50
N HIS A 73 8.80 -21.21 27.49
CA HIS A 73 9.61 -20.32 28.32
C HIS A 73 10.93 -20.04 27.58
N PRO A 74 11.22 -18.83 27.08
CA PRO A 74 12.56 -18.51 26.62
C PRO A 74 13.47 -18.43 27.84
N SER A 75 14.38 -19.39 27.94
CA SER A 75 15.45 -19.40 28.94
C SER A 75 16.29 -18.14 28.80
N ALA A 76 16.40 -17.38 29.89
CA ALA A 76 17.34 -16.28 30.04
C ALA A 76 18.78 -16.81 29.87
N ARG A 77 19.39 -16.53 28.72
CA ARG A 77 20.84 -16.65 28.57
C ARG A 77 21.48 -15.47 29.30
N THR A 78 21.92 -15.72 30.53
CA THR A 78 22.90 -14.88 31.23
C THR A 78 24.21 -14.96 30.45
N VAL A 79 24.48 -13.94 29.62
CA VAL A 79 25.78 -13.76 28.97
C VAL A 79 26.70 -13.09 29.98
N LEU A 80 27.57 -13.88 30.61
CA LEU A 80 28.72 -13.38 31.35
C LEU A 80 29.68 -12.74 30.34
N SER A 81 29.76 -11.41 30.34
CA SER A 81 30.71 -10.65 29.54
C SER A 81 32.12 -10.81 30.10
N LEU A 82 32.88 -11.71 29.50
CA LEU A 82 34.34 -11.76 29.64
C LEU A 82 34.92 -10.59 28.84
N SER A 83 35.43 -9.59 29.55
CA SER A 83 36.09 -8.41 29.00
C SER A 83 37.44 -8.79 28.39
N THR A 84 37.48 -8.96 27.06
CA THR A 84 38.72 -8.99 26.29
C THR A 84 39.17 -7.57 25.89
N PRO A 85 40.48 -7.30 25.88
CA PRO A 85 41.03 -5.97 25.65
C PRO A 85 40.93 -5.53 24.19
N LEU A 86 40.84 -4.20 24.01
CA LEU A 86 40.86 -3.46 22.75
C LEU A 86 42.03 -3.93 21.86
N SER A 87 41.70 -4.51 20.69
CA SER A 87 42.62 -4.62 19.56
C SER A 87 42.17 -3.71 18.43
N ASP A 88 43.07 -2.78 18.12
CA ASP A 88 43.42 -2.18 16.84
C ASP A 88 42.31 -1.76 15.87
N SER A 89 42.36 -0.45 15.55
CA SER A 89 41.63 0.25 14.50
C SER A 89 41.74 -0.48 13.16
N GLU A 90 40.80 -1.39 12.91
CA GLU A 90 40.62 -2.04 11.63
C GLU A 90 40.18 -0.98 10.61
N LYS A 91 41.10 -0.70 9.68
CA LYS A 91 40.97 0.26 8.60
C LYS A 91 39.79 -0.17 7.73
N THR A 92 38.61 0.38 8.01
CA THR A 92 37.36 0.15 7.28
C THR A 92 37.57 0.53 5.81
N THR A 93 37.90 -0.46 4.99
CA THR A 93 37.93 -0.29 3.53
C THR A 93 36.55 0.18 3.09
N PRO A 94 36.45 1.29 2.34
CA PRO A 94 35.17 1.83 1.91
C PRO A 94 34.44 0.76 1.09
N GLN A 95 33.35 0.24 1.65
CA GLN A 95 32.51 -0.75 1.03
C GLN A 95 31.95 -0.14 -0.26
N LYS A 96 32.46 -0.60 -1.40
CA LYS A 96 32.05 -0.12 -2.73
C LYS A 96 30.56 -0.37 -2.88
N SER A 97 29.74 0.67 -2.72
CA SER A 97 28.30 0.57 -2.90
C SER A 97 28.03 0.10 -4.33
N ASP A 98 27.32 -1.03 -4.47
CA ASP A 98 26.98 -1.60 -5.77
C ASP A 98 26.07 -0.64 -6.55
N SER A 99 26.66 0.18 -7.42
CA SER A 99 25.95 1.14 -8.27
C SER A 99 24.83 0.49 -9.10
N SER A 100 25.02 -0.78 -9.48
CA SER A 100 24.02 -1.62 -10.15
C SER A 100 22.73 -1.78 -9.35
N LEU A 101 22.83 -1.91 -8.02
CA LEU A 101 21.68 -2.12 -7.13
C LEU A 101 20.83 -0.85 -6.98
N ILE A 102 21.49 0.31 -6.87
CA ILE A 102 20.82 1.61 -6.83
C ILE A 102 20.06 1.87 -8.14
N ASN A 103 20.68 1.56 -9.27
CA ASN A 103 20.05 1.68 -10.59
C ASN A 103 18.83 0.77 -10.73
N GLY A 104 18.91 -0.47 -10.24
CA GLY A 104 17.80 -1.41 -10.23
C GLY A 104 16.57 -0.90 -9.47
N TYR A 105 16.76 -0.36 -8.26
CA TYR A 105 15.66 0.26 -7.50
C TYR A 105 15.10 1.50 -8.17
N THR A 106 15.97 2.32 -8.78
CA THR A 106 15.53 3.53 -9.50
C THR A 106 14.64 3.19 -10.69
N LEU A 107 15.02 2.18 -11.47
CA LEU A 107 14.22 1.72 -12.60
C LEU A 107 12.88 1.15 -12.15
N CYS A 108 12.88 0.31 -11.10
CA CYS A 108 11.64 -0.24 -10.53
C CYS A 108 10.72 0.87 -10.02
N TRP A 109 11.26 1.86 -9.31
CA TRP A 109 10.51 3.02 -8.82
C TRP A 109 9.81 3.78 -9.96
N ILE A 110 10.57 4.18 -10.98
CA ILE A 110 10.02 4.91 -12.14
C ILE A 110 8.94 4.07 -12.84
N ALA A 111 9.21 2.78 -13.04
CA ALA A 111 8.28 1.88 -13.72
C ALA A 111 6.97 1.68 -12.93
N THR A 112 7.04 1.50 -11.61
CA THR A 112 5.88 1.36 -10.73
C THR A 112 5.03 2.64 -10.70
N VAL A 113 5.66 3.81 -10.52
CA VAL A 113 4.94 5.10 -10.47
C VAL A 113 4.28 5.42 -11.81
N THR A 114 5.00 5.21 -12.92
CA THR A 114 4.47 5.44 -14.27
C THR A 114 3.29 4.51 -14.57
N SER A 115 3.42 3.23 -14.24
CA SER A 115 2.35 2.25 -14.46
C SER A 115 1.11 2.54 -13.62
N TRP A 116 1.28 2.90 -12.34
CA TRP A 116 0.14 3.29 -11.50
C TRP A 116 -0.55 4.56 -11.99
N THR A 117 0.23 5.55 -12.43
CA THR A 117 -0.29 6.79 -13.00
C THR A 117 -1.12 6.52 -14.25
N ALA A 118 -0.62 5.67 -15.14
CA ALA A 118 -1.34 5.28 -16.36
C ALA A 118 -2.63 4.49 -16.05
N VAL A 119 -2.59 3.58 -15.08
CA VAL A 119 -3.76 2.83 -14.60
C VAL A 119 -4.81 3.77 -14.00
N ALA A 120 -4.42 4.68 -13.12
CA ALA A 120 -5.32 5.65 -12.50
C ALA A 120 -5.96 6.58 -13.55
N ASN A 121 -5.15 7.14 -14.46
CA ASN A 121 -5.65 7.98 -15.55
C ASN A 121 -6.66 7.23 -16.44
N THR A 122 -6.34 6.01 -16.83
CA THR A 122 -7.21 5.20 -17.70
C THR A 122 -8.53 4.87 -17.01
N ALA A 123 -8.48 4.41 -15.77
CA ALA A 123 -9.66 3.98 -15.02
C ALA A 123 -10.59 5.15 -14.62
N LEU A 124 -10.03 6.35 -14.40
CA LEU A 124 -10.75 7.49 -13.82
C LEU A 124 -11.08 8.61 -14.82
N SER A 125 -10.43 8.65 -15.99
CA SER A 125 -10.70 9.69 -17.01
C SER A 125 -12.08 9.58 -17.67
N ARG A 126 -12.70 8.39 -17.67
CA ARG A 126 -14.02 8.17 -18.30
C ARG A 126 -14.94 7.40 -17.37
N HIS A 127 -16.19 7.84 -17.24
CA HIS A 127 -17.22 7.06 -16.55
C HIS A 127 -17.78 6.00 -17.51
N PRO A 128 -17.97 4.74 -17.09
CA PRO A 128 -18.58 3.68 -17.94
C PRO A 128 -20.05 3.94 -18.30
N THR A 129 -20.65 5.02 -17.82
CA THR A 129 -22.07 5.36 -18.03
C THR A 129 -22.11 6.72 -18.72
N PRO A 130 -22.59 6.80 -19.97
CA PRO A 130 -22.56 8.05 -20.74
C PRO A 130 -23.28 9.22 -20.05
N ALA A 131 -24.40 8.94 -19.38
CA ALA A 131 -25.16 9.95 -18.64
C ALA A 131 -24.34 10.58 -17.50
N LEU A 132 -23.63 9.75 -16.73
CA LEU A 132 -22.74 10.22 -15.67
C LEU A 132 -21.49 10.86 -16.24
N GLN A 133 -20.97 10.38 -17.37
CA GLN A 133 -19.84 11.00 -18.05
C GLN A 133 -20.17 12.42 -18.52
N ALA A 134 -21.39 12.67 -19.00
CA ALA A 134 -21.84 14.00 -19.40
C ALA A 134 -22.06 14.93 -18.19
N ALA A 135 -22.41 14.38 -17.03
CA ALA A 135 -22.62 15.15 -15.80
C ALA A 135 -21.30 15.45 -15.05
N ILE A 136 -20.30 14.55 -15.15
CA ILE A 136 -19.03 14.67 -14.45
C ILE A 136 -18.11 15.64 -15.18
N SER A 137 -17.68 16.69 -14.48
CA SER A 137 -16.74 17.67 -15.01
C SER A 137 -15.32 17.10 -15.17
N ILE A 138 -14.54 17.64 -16.12
CA ILE A 138 -13.10 17.34 -16.25
C ILE A 138 -12.38 17.60 -14.92
N ARG A 139 -12.77 18.67 -14.22
CA ARG A 139 -12.25 19.05 -12.90
C ARG A 139 -12.45 17.93 -11.87
N HIS A 140 -13.61 17.28 -11.83
CA HIS A 140 -13.86 16.16 -10.94
C HIS A 140 -12.99 14.93 -11.24
N ASN A 141 -12.79 14.62 -12.52
CA ASN A 141 -11.89 13.53 -12.92
C ASN A 141 -10.44 13.82 -12.51
N CYS A 142 -9.95 15.04 -12.74
CA CYS A 142 -8.60 15.46 -12.33
C CYS A 142 -8.42 15.34 -10.81
N PHE A 143 -9.39 15.81 -10.00
CA PHE A 143 -9.33 15.68 -8.55
C PHE A 143 -9.34 14.22 -8.08
N THR A 144 -10.12 13.36 -8.74
CA THR A 144 -10.18 11.94 -8.40
C THR A 144 -8.90 11.19 -8.79
N ILE A 145 -8.32 11.53 -9.93
CA ILE A 145 -6.99 11.04 -10.34
C ILE A 145 -5.94 11.51 -9.33
N ALA A 146 -5.89 12.80 -9.00
CA ALA A 146 -4.94 13.32 -8.01
C ALA A 146 -5.06 12.57 -6.67
N GLN A 147 -6.29 12.31 -6.21
CA GLN A 147 -6.53 11.56 -4.99
C GLN A 147 -6.05 10.10 -5.07
N ALA A 148 -6.18 9.46 -6.24
CA ALA A 148 -5.69 8.10 -6.50
C ALA A 148 -4.16 7.99 -6.45
N LEU A 149 -3.48 9.09 -6.76
CA LEU A 149 -2.02 9.17 -6.79
C LEU A 149 -1.44 9.63 -5.44
N ALA A 150 -2.22 10.39 -4.67
CA ALA A 150 -1.77 11.09 -3.47
C ALA A 150 -1.16 10.19 -2.40
N PHE A 151 -1.77 9.03 -2.12
CA PHE A 151 -1.22 8.08 -1.16
C PHE A 151 -0.18 7.13 -1.77
N PRO A 152 -0.43 6.47 -2.92
CA PRO A 152 0.50 5.48 -3.49
C PRO A 152 1.86 6.05 -3.93
N ILE A 153 1.91 7.24 -4.53
CA ILE A 153 3.18 7.76 -5.07
C ILE A 153 4.19 8.06 -3.96
N PRO A 154 3.84 8.81 -2.89
CA PRO A 154 4.79 9.09 -1.81
C PRO A 154 5.26 7.83 -1.08
N ILE A 155 4.37 6.85 -0.84
CA ILE A 155 4.75 5.63 -0.13
C ILE A 155 5.68 4.73 -0.96
N VAL A 156 5.39 4.57 -2.26
CA VAL A 156 6.25 3.81 -3.18
C VAL A 156 7.61 4.47 -3.31
N THR A 157 7.64 5.79 -3.48
CA THR A 157 8.87 6.57 -3.60
C THR A 157 9.72 6.44 -2.33
N ALA A 158 9.14 6.63 -1.15
CA ALA A 158 9.87 6.49 0.10
C ALA A 158 10.37 5.06 0.34
N THR A 159 9.61 4.05 -0.06
CA THR A 159 10.04 2.64 0.07
C THR A 159 11.26 2.36 -0.80
N PHE A 160 11.27 2.78 -2.08
CA PHE A 160 12.44 2.58 -2.94
C PHE A 160 13.65 3.41 -2.50
N LEU A 161 13.44 4.66 -2.06
CA LEU A 161 14.52 5.48 -1.51
C LEU A 161 15.10 4.88 -0.22
N ALA A 162 14.27 4.28 0.63
CA ALA A 162 14.71 3.56 1.82
C ALA A 162 15.52 2.31 1.46
N LEU A 163 15.09 1.53 0.45
CA LEU A 163 15.80 0.35 -0.04
C LEU A 163 17.15 0.66 -0.72
N GLN A 164 17.34 1.89 -1.21
CA GLN A 164 18.60 2.36 -1.78
C GLN A 164 19.65 2.72 -0.70
N GLN A 165 19.23 2.93 0.55
CA GLN A 165 20.17 3.28 1.61
C GLN A 165 20.97 2.04 2.03
N PRO A 166 22.28 2.21 2.31
CA PRO A 166 23.10 1.10 2.78
C PRO A 166 22.47 0.55 4.07
N ALA A 167 22.36 -0.77 4.15
CA ALA A 167 21.99 -1.41 5.40
C ALA A 167 23.13 -1.16 6.38
N ASN A 168 22.92 -0.29 7.37
CA ASN A 168 23.73 -0.31 8.57
C ASN A 168 23.60 -1.72 9.12
N GLY A 169 24.70 -2.46 9.27
CA GLY A 169 24.76 -3.92 9.47
C GLY A 169 24.01 -4.50 10.68
N ASP A 170 23.05 -3.79 11.26
CA ASP A 170 22.23 -4.08 12.43
C ASP A 170 21.30 -5.30 12.28
N GLY A 171 21.43 -6.10 11.23
CA GLY A 171 20.58 -7.30 11.03
C GLY A 171 19.08 -7.01 10.97
N SER A 172 18.66 -5.75 10.73
CA SER A 172 17.25 -5.37 10.77
C SER A 172 16.46 -6.11 9.69
N ASP A 173 15.30 -6.67 10.04
CA ASP A 173 14.39 -7.31 9.07
C ASP A 173 13.61 -6.30 8.21
N THR A 174 13.77 -5.00 8.45
CA THR A 174 13.04 -3.93 7.76
C THR A 174 13.16 -3.99 6.23
N PRO A 175 14.36 -4.11 5.63
CA PRO A 175 14.48 -4.23 4.18
C PRO A 175 13.77 -5.47 3.64
N LYS A 176 13.81 -6.61 4.36
CA LYS A 176 13.11 -7.83 3.96
C LYS A 176 11.60 -7.59 3.93
N ARG A 177 11.04 -6.98 4.98
CA ARG A 177 9.62 -6.63 5.05
C ARG A 177 9.20 -5.66 3.96
N GLN A 178 10.03 -4.66 3.65
CA GLN A 178 9.78 -3.71 2.55
C GLN A 178 9.74 -4.38 1.18
N HIS A 179 10.71 -5.27 0.89
CA HIS A 179 10.70 -6.05 -0.35
C HIS A 179 9.44 -6.89 -0.48
N LEU A 180 9.07 -7.62 0.59
CA LEU A 180 7.88 -8.46 0.59
C LEU A 180 6.60 -7.63 0.44
N GLY A 181 6.48 -6.54 1.18
CA GLY A 181 5.34 -5.61 1.09
C GLY A 181 5.20 -5.00 -0.31
N MET A 182 6.30 -4.57 -0.92
CA MET A 182 6.30 -4.04 -2.28
C MET A 182 5.91 -5.11 -3.32
N ALA A 183 6.44 -6.33 -3.17
CA ALA A 183 6.07 -7.44 -4.04
C ALA A 183 4.58 -7.77 -3.95
N MET A 184 4.03 -7.86 -2.73
CA MET A 184 2.59 -8.08 -2.53
C MET A 184 1.75 -6.96 -3.13
N ALA A 185 2.13 -5.69 -2.91
CA ALA A 185 1.41 -4.55 -3.47
C ALA A 185 1.41 -4.56 -5.01
N CYS A 186 2.55 -4.89 -5.62
CA CYS A 186 2.67 -4.98 -7.07
C CYS A 186 1.89 -6.17 -7.63
N LEU A 187 1.99 -7.37 -7.05
CA LEU A 187 1.19 -8.54 -7.47
C LEU A 187 -0.30 -8.27 -7.33
N TRP A 188 -0.72 -7.63 -6.25
CA TRP A 188 -2.12 -7.24 -6.03
C TRP A 188 -2.62 -6.26 -7.09
N THR A 189 -1.79 -5.27 -7.45
CA THR A 189 -2.15 -4.29 -8.47
C THR A 189 -2.16 -4.91 -9.87
N ALA A 190 -1.18 -5.76 -10.18
CA ALA A 190 -1.14 -6.55 -11.41
C ALA A 190 -2.40 -7.40 -11.56
N ALA A 191 -2.77 -8.09 -10.49
CA ALA A 191 -3.97 -8.89 -10.43
C ALA A 191 -5.24 -8.07 -10.73
N GLY A 192 -5.38 -6.92 -10.09
CA GLY A 192 -6.56 -6.10 -10.28
C GLY A 192 -6.69 -5.50 -11.68
N VAL A 193 -5.58 -5.30 -12.40
CA VAL A 193 -5.60 -4.86 -13.81
C VAL A 193 -5.85 -6.05 -14.75
N TRP A 194 -5.23 -7.21 -14.51
CA TRP A 194 -5.40 -8.41 -15.34
C TRP A 194 -6.82 -8.97 -15.26
N TRP A 195 -7.37 -9.03 -14.04
CA TRP A 195 -8.74 -9.48 -13.75
C TRP A 195 -9.69 -8.29 -13.55
N GLY A 196 -9.53 -7.25 -14.38
CA GLY A 196 -10.29 -6.00 -14.33
C GLY A 196 -11.79 -6.15 -14.03
N PRO A 197 -12.55 -7.00 -14.74
CA PRO A 197 -13.98 -7.20 -14.46
C PRO A 197 -14.28 -7.68 -13.05
N THR A 198 -13.46 -8.56 -12.48
CA THR A 198 -13.64 -9.08 -11.10
C THR A 198 -13.34 -8.00 -10.05
N PHE A 199 -12.32 -7.17 -10.31
CA PHE A 199 -11.88 -6.15 -9.37
C PHE A 199 -12.65 -4.84 -9.45
N SER A 200 -13.21 -4.50 -10.60
CA SER A 200 -13.98 -3.27 -10.83
C SER A 200 -15.50 -3.49 -10.83
N VAL A 201 -15.97 -4.63 -10.31
CA VAL A 201 -17.41 -4.94 -10.18
C VAL A 201 -18.11 -4.96 -11.55
N GLY A 202 -17.49 -5.63 -12.51
CA GLY A 202 -18.02 -5.87 -13.84
C GLY A 202 -17.61 -4.85 -14.91
N TYR A 203 -16.81 -3.83 -14.58
CA TYR A 203 -16.32 -2.89 -15.59
C TYR A 203 -15.11 -3.44 -16.36
N ASP A 204 -15.15 -3.33 -17.68
CA ASP A 204 -13.99 -3.62 -18.51
C ASP A 204 -13.21 -2.33 -18.78
N LEU A 205 -12.51 -1.84 -17.74
CA LEU A 205 -11.88 -0.52 -17.75
C LEU A 205 -10.70 -0.39 -18.71
N PHE A 206 -10.07 -1.52 -19.05
CA PHE A 206 -8.80 -1.54 -19.75
C PHE A 206 -8.88 -2.20 -21.14
N SER A 207 -10.02 -2.74 -21.56
CA SER A 207 -10.13 -3.43 -22.86
C SER A 207 -9.84 -2.55 -24.06
N ALA A 208 -10.22 -1.27 -24.01
CA ALA A 208 -9.92 -0.31 -25.07
C ALA A 208 -8.43 0.10 -25.13
N TYR A 209 -7.61 -0.28 -24.14
CA TYR A 209 -6.22 0.14 -24.01
C TYR A 209 -5.31 -1.07 -23.78
N PRO A 210 -4.98 -1.84 -24.84
CA PRO A 210 -4.19 -3.06 -24.72
C PRO A 210 -2.83 -2.82 -24.07
N MET A 211 -2.21 -1.67 -24.33
CA MET A 211 -0.94 -1.28 -23.71
C MET A 211 -1.05 -1.19 -22.17
N ILE A 212 -2.16 -0.72 -21.63
CA ILE A 212 -2.37 -0.65 -20.17
C ILE A 212 -2.80 -2.01 -19.63
N ARG A 213 -3.70 -2.70 -20.33
CA ARG A 213 -4.21 -4.02 -19.95
C ARG A 213 -3.10 -5.06 -19.79
N TYR A 214 -2.09 -5.04 -20.67
CA TYR A 214 -1.00 -6.01 -20.64
C TYR A 214 0.30 -5.41 -20.10
N GLY A 215 0.62 -4.16 -20.44
CA GLY A 215 1.87 -3.52 -20.03
C GLY A 215 1.95 -3.26 -18.54
N ALA A 216 0.91 -2.69 -17.92
CA ALA A 216 0.94 -2.35 -16.50
C ALA A 216 1.06 -3.60 -15.60
N PRO A 217 0.29 -4.70 -15.78
CA PRO A 217 0.50 -5.92 -15.03
C PRO A 217 1.89 -6.50 -15.21
N THR A 218 2.44 -6.50 -16.43
CA THR A 218 3.80 -6.99 -16.69
C THR A 218 4.82 -6.20 -15.90
N VAL A 219 4.75 -4.86 -15.91
CA VAL A 219 5.65 -4.02 -15.13
C VAL A 219 5.54 -4.32 -13.64
N PHE A 220 4.33 -4.36 -13.08
CA PHE A 220 4.13 -4.70 -11.68
C PHE A 220 4.64 -6.11 -11.34
N SER A 221 4.46 -7.08 -12.23
CA SER A 221 4.93 -8.46 -12.03
C SER A 221 6.46 -8.54 -12.04
N LEU A 222 7.13 -7.80 -12.94
CA LEU A 222 8.59 -7.71 -12.99
C LEU A 222 9.16 -7.05 -11.74
N VAL A 223 8.55 -5.96 -11.27
CA VAL A 223 8.96 -5.29 -10.02
C VAL A 223 8.74 -6.23 -8.83
N ALA A 224 7.63 -6.95 -8.78
CA ALA A 224 7.38 -7.93 -7.72
C ALA A 224 8.42 -9.05 -7.73
N PHE A 225 8.75 -9.59 -8.90
CA PHE A 225 9.78 -10.61 -9.04
C PHE A 225 11.15 -10.09 -8.60
N PHE A 226 11.52 -8.88 -8.99
CA PHE A 226 12.75 -8.22 -8.54
C PHE A 226 12.80 -8.11 -7.00
N CYS A 227 11.72 -7.63 -6.36
CA CYS A 227 11.64 -7.52 -4.91
C CYS A 227 11.69 -8.89 -4.21
N LEU A 228 11.00 -9.91 -4.74
CA LEU A 228 11.05 -11.27 -4.20
C LEU A 228 12.44 -11.90 -4.33
N ALA A 229 13.13 -11.67 -5.45
CA ALA A 229 14.50 -12.14 -5.63
C ALA A 229 15.46 -11.49 -4.61
N LYS A 230 15.26 -10.21 -4.29
CA LYS A 230 16.04 -9.52 -3.25
C LYS A 230 15.72 -10.05 -1.86
N TYR A 231 14.44 -10.21 -1.53
CA TYR A 231 13.99 -10.84 -0.28
C TYR A 231 14.62 -12.24 -0.12
N TRP A 232 14.57 -13.05 -1.17
CA TRP A 232 15.14 -14.39 -1.18
C TRP A 232 16.66 -14.39 -0.92
N LYS A 233 17.40 -13.51 -1.61
CA LYS A 233 18.84 -13.37 -1.40
C LYS A 233 19.18 -12.97 0.03
N GLN A 234 18.40 -12.04 0.62
CA GLN A 234 18.57 -11.62 2.02
C GLN A 234 18.28 -12.75 3.00
N GLN A 235 17.28 -13.59 2.71
CA GLN A 235 16.97 -14.75 3.53
C GLN A 235 18.12 -15.78 3.53
N GLN A 236 18.68 -16.07 2.36
CA GLN A 236 19.81 -16.99 2.24
C GLN A 236 21.06 -16.53 3.01
N GLN A 237 21.33 -15.22 3.04
CA GLN A 237 22.46 -14.67 3.79
C GLN A 237 22.28 -14.80 5.31
N SER A 238 21.05 -14.81 5.80
CA SER A 238 20.78 -15.09 7.23
C SER A 238 21.00 -16.56 7.60
N ASP A 239 20.98 -17.47 6.62
CA ASP A 239 21.02 -18.93 6.83
C ASP A 239 22.40 -19.56 6.61
N THR A 240 23.45 -18.75 6.41
CA THR A 240 24.81 -19.19 6.01
C THR A 240 25.46 -20.21 6.95
N ASP A 241 24.93 -20.39 8.16
CA ASP A 241 25.40 -21.41 9.13
C ASP A 241 24.74 -22.79 8.94
N SER A 242 23.76 -22.92 8.03
CA SER A 242 23.05 -24.18 7.77
C SER A 242 23.27 -24.67 6.34
N SER A 243 24.14 -25.66 6.18
CA SER A 243 24.44 -26.31 4.91
C SER A 243 23.18 -26.93 4.28
N SER A 244 22.90 -26.55 3.03
CA SER A 244 21.92 -27.12 2.07
C SER A 244 20.42 -27.03 2.40
N SER A 245 19.87 -25.82 2.49
CA SER A 245 18.41 -25.65 2.41
C SER A 245 17.87 -25.97 1.01
N SER A 246 16.94 -26.92 0.91
CA SER A 246 16.28 -27.25 -0.36
C SER A 246 15.26 -26.18 -0.77
N ILE A 247 15.00 -26.00 -2.08
CA ILE A 247 14.01 -25.02 -2.60
C ILE A 247 12.65 -25.10 -1.88
N PRO A 248 12.07 -26.29 -1.61
CA PRO A 248 10.80 -26.40 -0.88
C PRO A 248 10.86 -25.83 0.55
N GLN A 249 11.99 -25.97 1.24
CA GLN A 249 12.15 -25.42 2.59
C GLN A 249 12.15 -23.90 2.58
N VAL A 250 12.84 -23.29 1.61
CA VAL A 250 12.88 -21.83 1.51
C VAL A 250 11.53 -21.27 1.06
N ALA A 251 10.80 -21.98 0.18
CA ALA A 251 9.42 -21.62 -0.16
C ALA A 251 8.48 -21.70 1.06
N SER A 252 8.59 -22.76 1.87
CA SER A 252 7.85 -22.89 3.14
C SER A 252 8.20 -21.75 4.10
N ARG A 253 9.47 -21.38 4.23
CA ARG A 253 9.93 -20.22 5.02
C ARG A 253 9.36 -18.91 4.51
N MET A 254 9.23 -18.75 3.19
CA MET A 254 8.61 -17.56 2.61
C MET A 254 7.12 -17.47 2.98
N VAL A 255 6.37 -18.57 2.84
CA VAL A 255 4.96 -18.63 3.25
C VAL A 255 4.82 -18.37 4.74
N HIS A 256 5.65 -19.01 5.57
CA HIS A 256 5.66 -18.79 7.01
C HIS A 256 6.01 -17.34 7.36
N GLY A 257 7.00 -16.74 6.70
CA GLY A 257 7.37 -15.33 6.86
C GLY A 257 6.26 -14.37 6.44
N CYS A 258 5.52 -14.68 5.38
CA CYS A 258 4.31 -13.95 4.99
C CYS A 258 3.26 -14.03 6.10
N ILE A 259 2.91 -15.24 6.55
CA ILE A 259 1.91 -15.47 7.60
C ILE A 259 2.32 -14.78 8.90
N GLN A 260 3.58 -14.91 9.31
CA GLN A 260 4.13 -14.26 10.50
C GLN A 260 4.10 -12.75 10.36
N SER A 261 4.40 -12.20 9.17
CA SER A 261 4.26 -10.77 8.90
C SER A 261 2.81 -10.31 9.03
N PHE A 262 1.85 -11.08 8.49
CA PHE A 262 0.41 -10.79 8.68
C PHE A 262 0.01 -10.83 10.16
N TYR A 263 0.47 -11.83 10.91
CA TYR A 263 0.17 -11.94 12.34
C TYR A 263 0.80 -10.79 13.12
N ALA A 264 2.01 -10.38 12.76
CA ALA A 264 2.70 -9.25 13.37
C ALA A 264 2.00 -7.91 13.08
N LEU A 265 1.41 -7.75 11.90
CA LEU A 265 0.55 -6.60 11.57
C LEU A 265 -0.73 -6.57 12.42
N LEU A 266 -1.31 -7.74 12.74
CA LEU A 266 -2.51 -7.85 13.58
C LEU A 266 -2.22 -7.61 15.06
N ASN A 267 -1.08 -8.10 15.55
CA ASN A 267 -0.69 -8.07 16.96
C ASN A 267 0.71 -7.46 17.19
N PRO A 268 0.90 -6.16 16.88
CA PRO A 268 2.13 -5.46 17.23
C PRO A 268 2.32 -5.44 18.75
N SER A 269 3.39 -6.06 19.26
CA SER A 269 3.73 -6.14 20.69
C SER A 269 4.86 -5.15 21.04
N SER A 270 4.69 -4.38 22.11
CA SER A 270 5.56 -3.24 22.47
C SER A 270 6.44 -3.47 23.70
N SER A 271 6.76 -4.72 24.04
CA SER A 271 7.41 -5.10 25.30
C SER A 271 8.75 -4.42 25.59
N ASN A 272 9.39 -3.80 24.59
CA ASN A 272 10.78 -3.35 24.66
C ASN A 272 10.96 -1.83 24.80
N ALA A 273 9.88 -1.03 24.78
CA ALA A 273 10.01 0.42 24.87
C ALA A 273 10.42 0.89 26.29
N SER A 274 11.55 1.60 26.39
CA SER A 274 12.17 2.01 27.67
C SER A 274 11.52 3.27 28.26
N SER A 275 11.12 4.23 27.42
CA SER A 275 10.54 5.53 27.85
C SER A 275 9.03 5.66 27.60
N SER A 276 8.36 6.56 28.33
CA SER A 276 6.93 6.87 28.14
C SER A 276 6.63 7.42 26.74
N GLN A 277 7.50 8.31 26.24
CA GLN A 277 7.38 8.89 24.90
C GLN A 277 7.56 7.82 23.80
N GLN A 278 8.50 6.88 23.99
CA GLN A 278 8.68 5.76 23.08
C GLN A 278 7.45 4.84 23.08
N LYS A 279 6.89 4.52 24.26
CA LYS A 279 5.65 3.74 24.38
C LYS A 279 4.48 4.39 23.64
N GLU A 280 4.33 5.71 23.72
CA GLU A 280 3.29 6.45 23.01
C GLU A 280 3.47 6.38 21.49
N LYS A 281 4.69 6.65 20.98
CA LYS A 281 5.01 6.56 19.55
C LYS A 281 4.75 5.15 19.01
N THR A 282 5.20 4.12 19.74
CA THR A 282 5.00 2.72 19.40
C THR A 282 3.51 2.36 19.38
N ARG A 283 2.71 2.79 20.37
CA ARG A 283 1.24 2.59 20.33
C ARG A 283 0.59 3.28 19.13
N ALA A 284 1.04 4.49 18.80
CA ALA A 284 0.47 5.24 17.70
C ALA A 284 0.77 4.58 16.34
N TYR A 285 2.01 4.13 16.10
CA TYR A 285 2.35 3.36 14.89
C TYR A 285 1.65 2.00 14.82
N ALA A 286 1.43 1.33 15.96
CA ALA A 286 0.62 0.12 16.01
C ALA A 286 -0.82 0.37 15.56
N LEU A 287 -1.46 1.45 16.04
CA LEU A 287 -2.81 1.84 15.62
C LEU A 287 -2.87 2.20 14.14
N VAL A 288 -1.88 2.96 13.63
CA VAL A 288 -1.76 3.27 12.21
C VAL A 288 -1.64 1.99 11.36
N THR A 289 -0.79 1.06 11.79
CA THR A 289 -0.57 -0.22 11.10
C THR A 289 -1.88 -0.98 10.95
N LYS A 290 -2.63 -1.13 12.06
CA LYS A 290 -3.94 -1.79 12.10
C LYS A 290 -4.98 -1.05 11.26
N GLY A 291 -5.03 0.27 11.36
CA GLY A 291 -5.95 1.10 10.57
C GLY A 291 -5.73 0.93 9.08
N LEU A 292 -4.49 1.05 8.60
CA LEU A 292 -4.15 0.85 7.19
C LEU A 292 -4.40 -0.59 6.73
N PHE A 293 -4.11 -1.58 7.58
CA PHE A 293 -4.38 -2.98 7.27
C PHE A 293 -5.88 -3.22 7.07
N LEU A 294 -6.70 -2.71 8.00
CA LEU A 294 -8.16 -2.80 7.90
C LEU A 294 -8.68 -2.07 6.66
N LEU A 295 -8.15 -0.89 6.35
CA LEU A 295 -8.49 -0.14 5.14
C LEU A 295 -8.05 -0.84 3.85
N ALA A 296 -7.00 -1.66 3.88
CA ALA A 296 -6.58 -2.48 2.74
C ALA A 296 -7.52 -3.69 2.52
N ILE A 297 -8.03 -4.28 3.60
CA ILE A 297 -8.94 -5.42 3.54
C ILE A 297 -10.37 -5.00 3.19
N LEU A 298 -10.82 -3.86 3.70
CA LEU A 298 -12.21 -3.40 3.59
C LEU A 298 -12.76 -3.48 2.15
N PRO A 299 -12.07 -2.99 1.09
CA PRO A 299 -12.56 -3.06 -0.29
C PRO A 299 -12.82 -4.47 -0.83
N GLN A 300 -12.25 -5.48 -0.18
CA GLN A 300 -12.39 -6.89 -0.54
C GLN A 300 -13.58 -7.55 0.14
N LEU A 301 -13.90 -7.10 1.37
CA LEU A 301 -14.96 -7.71 2.18
C LEU A 301 -16.33 -7.09 1.96
N VAL A 302 -16.39 -5.78 1.69
CA VAL A 302 -17.67 -5.09 1.56
C VAL A 302 -18.01 -4.80 0.10
N GLY A 303 -19.32 -4.69 -0.16
CA GLY A 303 -19.84 -4.21 -1.44
C GLY A 303 -19.68 -2.70 -1.60
N PHE A 304 -20.01 -2.22 -2.80
CA PHE A 304 -20.18 -0.79 -3.02
C PHE A 304 -21.42 -0.26 -2.28
N PRO A 305 -21.39 0.97 -1.73
CA PRO A 305 -20.34 1.98 -1.85
C PRO A 305 -19.21 1.87 -0.81
N THR A 306 -19.37 1.04 0.20
CA THR A 306 -18.45 0.94 1.34
C THR A 306 -17.04 0.52 0.92
N ALA A 307 -16.92 -0.33 -0.11
CA ALA A 307 -15.65 -0.74 -0.69
C ALA A 307 -14.78 0.40 -1.23
N THR A 308 -15.37 1.56 -1.48
CA THR A 308 -14.69 2.70 -2.09
C THR A 308 -14.09 3.63 -1.05
N ILE A 309 -14.55 3.53 0.20
CA ILE A 309 -14.27 4.51 1.24
C ILE A 309 -12.78 4.68 1.58
N PRO A 310 -11.94 3.63 1.62
CA PRO A 310 -10.52 3.78 1.95
C PRO A 310 -9.75 4.73 1.02
N THR A 311 -10.29 4.98 -0.18
CA THR A 311 -9.63 5.79 -1.20
C THR A 311 -10.57 6.82 -1.87
N LEU A 312 -11.89 6.70 -1.68
CA LEU A 312 -12.97 7.39 -2.40
C LEU A 312 -12.80 7.41 -3.93
N LEU A 313 -12.20 6.37 -4.50
CA LEU A 313 -11.93 6.25 -5.95
C LEU A 313 -13.04 5.54 -6.73
N GLY A 314 -14.20 5.34 -6.10
CA GLY A 314 -15.31 4.60 -6.70
C GLY A 314 -15.02 3.10 -6.88
N LYS A 315 -15.98 2.37 -7.49
CA LYS A 315 -15.89 0.91 -7.74
C LYS A 315 -14.67 0.49 -8.56
N ARG A 316 -14.13 1.43 -9.34
CA ARG A 316 -13.21 1.17 -10.45
C ARG A 316 -11.78 0.93 -9.99
N LEU A 317 -11.33 1.64 -8.96
CA LEU A 317 -9.93 1.59 -8.52
C LEU A 317 -9.76 1.14 -7.06
N SER A 318 -10.81 1.14 -6.24
CA SER A 318 -10.66 0.99 -4.78
C SER A 318 -10.03 -0.35 -4.38
N ARG A 319 -10.35 -1.44 -5.08
CA ARG A 319 -9.74 -2.75 -4.86
C ARG A 319 -8.31 -2.86 -5.37
N LEU A 320 -7.93 -2.10 -6.40
CA LEU A 320 -6.55 -2.08 -6.91
C LEU A 320 -5.67 -1.30 -5.93
N ALA A 321 -6.14 -0.12 -5.52
CA ALA A 321 -5.42 0.79 -4.64
C ALA A 321 -5.14 0.20 -3.25
N SER A 322 -5.92 -0.80 -2.80
CA SER A 322 -5.67 -1.48 -1.52
C SER A 322 -4.31 -2.18 -1.43
N GLY A 323 -3.70 -2.54 -2.56
CA GLY A 323 -2.33 -3.05 -2.59
C GLY A 323 -1.32 -2.05 -2.02
N PHE A 324 -1.47 -0.76 -2.37
CA PHE A 324 -0.62 0.30 -1.84
C PHE A 324 -1.00 0.72 -0.41
N THR A 325 -2.27 0.59 -0.04
CA THR A 325 -2.69 0.74 1.38
C THR A 325 -2.04 -0.34 2.26
N LEU A 326 -1.96 -1.59 1.78
CA LEU A 326 -1.24 -2.66 2.45
C LEU A 326 0.26 -2.35 2.58
N LEU A 327 0.89 -1.82 1.53
CA LEU A 327 2.28 -1.35 1.60
C LEU A 327 2.45 -0.27 2.69
N GLY A 328 1.51 0.68 2.78
CA GLY A 328 1.50 1.67 3.85
C GLY A 328 1.44 1.05 5.25
N SER A 329 0.65 -0.01 5.43
CA SER A 329 0.60 -0.77 6.69
C SER A 329 1.94 -1.45 7.02
N VAL A 330 2.60 -2.05 6.02
CA VAL A 330 3.95 -2.62 6.18
C VAL A 330 4.97 -1.56 6.58
N VAL A 331 4.92 -0.38 5.95
CA VAL A 331 5.81 0.73 6.29
C VAL A 331 5.56 1.24 7.71
N ALA A 332 4.30 1.40 8.10
CA ALA A 332 3.93 1.78 9.48
C ALA A 332 4.42 0.75 10.51
N TYR A 333 4.37 -0.54 10.17
CA TYR A 333 4.89 -1.60 11.02
C TYR A 333 6.42 -1.56 11.15
N CYS A 334 7.14 -1.22 10.08
CA CYS A 334 8.59 -1.01 10.15
C CYS A 334 8.95 0.18 11.07
N LEU A 335 8.16 1.26 11.02
CA LEU A 335 8.31 2.41 11.93
C LEU A 335 7.97 2.04 13.39
N PHE A 336 6.97 1.19 13.59
CA PHE A 336 6.63 0.62 14.89
C PHE A 336 7.80 -0.18 15.49
N ASP A 337 8.38 -1.08 14.71
CA ASP A 337 9.45 -1.99 15.17
C ASP A 337 10.74 -1.23 15.48
N GLU A 338 11.11 -0.24 14.66
CA GLU A 338 12.25 0.63 14.94
C GLU A 338 11.98 1.48 16.20
N ALA A 339 10.79 2.09 16.31
CA ALA A 339 10.44 2.89 17.48
C ALA A 339 10.42 2.05 18.77
N ALA A 340 10.18 0.74 18.70
CA ALA A 340 10.24 -0.14 19.85
C ALA A 340 11.66 -0.59 20.23
N SER A 341 12.62 -0.52 19.29
CA SER A 341 13.96 -1.10 19.45
C SER A 341 15.08 -0.06 19.58
N LYS A 342 14.91 1.15 19.05
CA LYS A 342 15.97 2.18 19.02
C LYS A 342 15.48 3.51 19.56
N GLU A 343 16.37 4.20 20.27
CA GLU A 343 16.13 5.58 20.73
C GLU A 343 16.32 6.59 19.59
N GLU A 344 17.30 6.37 18.71
CA GLU A 344 17.58 7.23 17.57
C GLU A 344 17.02 6.65 16.26
N GLU A 345 16.28 7.48 15.53
CA GLU A 345 15.66 7.10 14.26
C GLU A 345 16.69 7.13 13.11
N SER A 346 16.87 5.98 12.46
CA SER A 346 17.71 5.85 11.27
C SER A 346 17.25 6.72 10.09
N SER A 347 18.17 7.08 9.18
CA SER A 347 17.84 7.83 7.95
C SER A 347 16.78 7.13 7.10
N THR A 348 16.80 5.80 7.10
CA THR A 348 15.83 4.94 6.41
C THR A 348 14.44 5.15 6.98
N MET A 349 14.29 5.12 8.31
CA MET A 349 13.00 5.37 8.97
C MET A 349 12.51 6.80 8.76
N LYS A 350 13.39 7.80 8.81
CA LYS A 350 13.03 9.20 8.49
C LYS A 350 12.44 9.32 7.07
N THR A 351 13.00 8.58 6.11
CA THR A 351 12.53 8.54 4.71
C THR A 351 11.14 7.93 4.61
N LEU A 352 10.93 6.78 5.25
CA LEU A 352 9.64 6.09 5.31
C LEU A 352 8.55 6.93 5.99
N ARG A 353 8.87 7.52 7.15
CA ARG A 353 7.97 8.40 7.91
C ARG A 353 7.52 9.58 7.08
N ARG A 354 8.43 10.22 6.35
CA ARG A 354 8.11 11.33 5.44
C ARG A 354 7.19 10.88 4.30
N GLY A 355 7.47 9.75 3.67
CA GLY A 355 6.61 9.23 2.59
C GLY A 355 5.21 8.90 3.07
N LEU A 356 5.09 8.21 4.21
CA LEU A 356 3.82 7.83 4.81
C LEU A 356 3.02 9.08 5.25
N GLY A 357 3.68 10.02 5.94
CA GLY A 357 3.08 11.28 6.38
C GLY A 357 2.63 12.16 5.22
N LEU A 358 3.48 12.35 4.20
CA LEU A 358 3.15 13.15 3.02
C LEU A 358 2.01 12.53 2.23
N GLY A 359 2.03 11.20 2.02
CA GLY A 359 0.96 10.50 1.30
C GLY A 359 -0.39 10.63 2.01
N ALA A 360 -0.41 10.46 3.33
CA ALA A 360 -1.62 10.64 4.14
C ALA A 360 -2.13 12.08 4.13
N ALA A 361 -1.23 13.06 4.28
CA ALA A 361 -1.58 14.48 4.26
C ALA A 361 -2.19 14.91 2.92
N LEU A 362 -1.56 14.51 1.81
CA LEU A 362 -2.09 14.80 0.46
C LEU A 362 -3.44 14.13 0.23
N HIS A 363 -3.61 12.88 0.67
CA HIS A 363 -4.88 12.17 0.54
C HIS A 363 -6.00 12.89 1.32
N ILE A 364 -5.77 13.21 2.59
CA ILE A 364 -6.73 13.94 3.42
C ILE A 364 -7.05 15.31 2.84
N ALA A 365 -6.04 16.07 2.39
CA ALA A 365 -6.25 17.39 1.82
C ALA A 365 -7.16 17.34 0.59
N LEU A 366 -6.99 16.34 -0.29
CA LEU A 366 -7.84 16.14 -1.46
C LEU A 366 -9.24 15.65 -1.10
N VAL A 367 -9.37 14.79 -0.07
CA VAL A 367 -10.68 14.40 0.47
C VAL A 367 -11.43 15.63 1.00
N TRP A 368 -10.78 16.47 1.81
CA TRP A 368 -11.36 17.71 2.33
C TRP A 368 -11.74 18.67 1.21
N ALA A 369 -10.85 18.87 0.22
CA ALA A 369 -11.14 19.71 -0.94
C ALA A 369 -12.40 19.22 -1.68
N LYS A 370 -12.57 17.90 -1.85
CA LYS A 370 -13.78 17.32 -2.43
C LYS A 370 -15.02 17.52 -1.55
N ILE A 371 -14.92 17.32 -0.24
CA ILE A 371 -16.02 17.55 0.70
C ILE A 371 -16.48 19.01 0.63
N ILE A 372 -15.54 19.95 0.58
CA ILE A 372 -15.84 21.39 0.43
C ILE A 372 -16.51 21.67 -0.92
N GLY A 373 -16.04 21.03 -2.00
CA GLY A 373 -16.60 21.17 -3.34
C GLY A 373 -15.68 21.79 -4.37
N PHE A 374 -14.37 21.69 -4.15
CA PHE A 374 -13.36 22.09 -5.12
C PHE A 374 -13.39 21.27 -6.42
N ASP A 375 -14.23 20.24 -6.54
CA ASP A 375 -14.44 19.50 -7.78
C ASP A 375 -15.75 19.89 -8.52
N GLY A 376 -16.48 20.89 -7.99
CA GLY A 376 -17.77 21.32 -8.52
C GLY A 376 -18.96 20.52 -7.99
N GLY A 377 -18.74 19.61 -7.04
CA GLY A 377 -19.77 18.72 -6.52
C GLY A 377 -19.71 18.44 -5.02
N GLY A 378 -19.25 19.41 -4.23
CA GLY A 378 -19.07 19.25 -2.79
C GLY A 378 -20.34 19.05 -1.98
N LEU A 379 -20.12 18.68 -0.72
CA LEU A 379 -21.17 18.59 0.30
C LEU A 379 -21.49 19.97 0.89
N LEU A 380 -20.48 20.85 1.00
CA LEU A 380 -20.61 22.14 1.71
C LEU A 380 -20.95 23.33 0.79
N LEU A 381 -20.36 23.40 -0.40
CA LEU A 381 -20.66 24.47 -1.36
C LEU A 381 -21.85 24.08 -2.25
N PRO A 382 -22.74 25.04 -2.58
CA PRO A 382 -23.91 24.77 -3.43
C PRO A 382 -23.46 24.29 -4.81
N GLY A 383 -23.75 23.02 -5.10
CA GLY A 383 -23.48 22.38 -6.38
C GLY A 383 -24.37 21.15 -6.58
N ARG A 384 -24.70 20.82 -7.83
CA ARG A 384 -25.34 19.54 -8.20
C ARG A 384 -24.27 18.44 -8.20
N GLY A 385 -23.74 18.17 -7.01
CA GLY A 385 -22.57 17.33 -6.82
C GLY A 385 -22.83 15.83 -6.79
N LEU A 386 -21.73 15.08 -6.79
CA LEU A 386 -21.69 13.61 -6.73
C LEU A 386 -22.60 13.05 -5.61
N TRP A 387 -22.74 13.79 -4.50
CA TRP A 387 -23.57 13.38 -3.37
C TRP A 387 -25.07 13.31 -3.69
N LYS A 388 -25.56 14.10 -4.64
CA LYS A 388 -26.93 14.04 -5.12
C LYS A 388 -27.17 12.77 -5.96
N ASP A 389 -26.17 12.37 -6.72
CA ASP A 389 -26.25 11.22 -7.63
C ASP A 389 -25.91 9.89 -6.92
N TYR A 390 -25.26 9.95 -5.75
CA TYR A 390 -24.90 8.79 -4.93
C TYR A 390 -25.34 8.95 -3.45
N PRO A 391 -26.65 9.07 -3.17
CA PRO A 391 -27.16 9.20 -1.79
C PRO A 391 -26.83 7.97 -0.93
N SER A 392 -26.66 6.80 -1.54
CA SER A 392 -26.20 5.59 -0.86
C SER A 392 -24.79 5.72 -0.30
N LEU A 393 -23.93 6.53 -0.91
CA LEU A 393 -22.57 6.78 -0.43
C LEU A 393 -22.58 7.68 0.81
N VAL A 394 -23.56 8.57 0.96
CA VAL A 394 -23.76 9.35 2.18
C VAL A 394 -24.30 8.46 3.32
N ASN A 395 -25.30 7.62 3.03
CA ASN A 395 -26.02 6.87 4.05
C ASN A 395 -25.31 5.59 4.52
N ALA A 396 -24.55 4.90 3.66
CA ALA A 396 -23.96 3.60 3.98
C ALA A 396 -22.51 3.66 4.51
N SER A 397 -21.91 4.86 4.63
CA SER A 397 -20.46 5.00 4.75
C SER A 397 -19.94 5.67 6.02
N GLY A 398 -20.79 6.26 6.87
CA GLY A 398 -20.34 7.15 7.95
C GLY A 398 -19.20 6.58 8.82
N ALA A 399 -19.34 5.34 9.29
CA ALA A 399 -18.33 4.68 10.13
C ALA A 399 -17.03 4.38 9.39
N ALA A 400 -17.09 3.89 8.15
CA ALA A 400 -15.89 3.60 7.38
C ALA A 400 -15.19 4.89 6.90
N THR A 401 -15.95 5.95 6.62
CA THR A 401 -15.40 7.26 6.25
C THR A 401 -14.73 7.88 7.47
N ALA A 402 -15.37 7.80 8.64
CA ALA A 402 -14.76 8.21 9.91
C ALA A 402 -13.48 7.41 10.21
N LEU A 403 -13.49 6.08 10.02
CA LEU A 403 -12.30 5.24 10.19
C LEU A 403 -11.16 5.65 9.26
N MET A 404 -11.46 5.90 7.98
CA MET A 404 -10.49 6.36 7.00
C MET A 404 -9.91 7.73 7.38
N MET A 405 -10.76 8.70 7.69
CA MET A 405 -10.33 10.04 8.14
C MET A 405 -9.49 9.97 9.41
N LEU A 406 -9.91 9.17 10.40
CA LEU A 406 -9.19 8.98 11.66
C LEU A 406 -7.83 8.34 11.42
N THR A 407 -7.77 7.29 10.60
CA THR A 407 -6.52 6.58 10.30
C THR A 407 -5.52 7.51 9.61
N TYR A 408 -5.93 8.20 8.55
CA TYR A 408 -5.02 9.11 7.87
C TYR A 408 -4.66 10.34 8.73
N SER A 409 -5.57 10.83 9.59
CA SER A 409 -5.26 11.95 10.48
C SER A 409 -4.25 11.55 11.55
N LEU A 410 -4.38 10.33 12.08
CA LEU A 410 -3.41 9.75 13.00
C LEU A 410 -2.04 9.59 12.32
N ILE A 411 -2.00 9.14 11.05
CA ILE A 411 -0.73 9.06 10.29
C ILE A 411 -0.06 10.44 10.22
N VAL A 412 -0.80 11.46 9.81
CA VAL A 412 -0.30 12.84 9.71
C VAL A 412 0.22 13.31 11.06
N PHE A 413 -0.58 13.15 12.11
CA PHE A 413 -0.21 13.52 13.47
C PHE A 413 1.10 12.85 13.90
N VAL A 414 1.19 11.52 13.83
CA VAL A 414 2.36 10.76 14.28
C VAL A 414 3.61 11.06 13.46
N CYS A 415 3.48 11.20 12.14
CA CYS A 415 4.64 11.42 11.28
C CYS A 415 5.24 12.81 11.47
N PHE A 416 4.41 13.84 11.69
CA PHE A 416 4.85 15.23 11.81
C PHE A 416 5.09 15.71 13.25
N SER A 417 4.46 15.11 14.26
CA SER A 417 4.68 15.48 15.68
C SER A 417 6.06 15.08 16.19
N SER A 418 6.65 14.02 15.64
CA SER A 418 7.98 13.52 16.01
C SER A 418 9.15 14.33 15.41
N SER A 419 8.96 15.64 15.19
CA SER A 419 10.02 16.58 14.78
C SER A 419 10.39 17.57 15.89
N TYR A 420 9.78 17.41 17.06
CA TYR A 420 10.13 18.04 18.34
C TYR A 420 10.62 16.94 19.28
#